data_AF-A0A1L9PCX0-F1
#
_entry.id   AF-A0A1L9PCX0-F1
#
_cell.length_a   1.000
_cell.length_b   1.000
_cell.length_c   1.000
_cell.angle_alpha   90.00
_cell.angle_beta   90.00
_cell.angle_gamma   90.00
#
_symmetry.space_group_name_H-M   'P 1'
#
loop_
_entity.id
_entity.type
_entity.pdbx_description
1 polymer ?
#
loop_
_entity_poly.entity_id
_entity_poly.type
_entity_poly.pdbx_seq_one_letter_code
_entity_poly.pdbx_strand_id
1 'polypeptide(L)'
;MNSGSEPVTWELWCEQESLRRVTYCVFTLTTLINVAYDITAPINLEDRFGMPSHESQWAAKSEDEWNRSSQRHASAAPYCSAAAVADDIMSDEAQNIPSRIPAFGCHIIVSCLVQRIILFRKASPKDDAASAAMYHRFLRALRRWQRVWEREPSASLSPSSPHGPMLFNSTALLRLAYMRLVTDYSPVRQHLSWCDSIDVIEASIREVSQLTRGPDATRAALHACLALRVPVQLGFNVVARTSFWGWSVQHP
;
A
#
# COMPACT_ATOMS: atom_id res chain seq x y z
N MET A 1 14.91 -32.61 21.13
CA MET A 1 13.83 -33.39 20.46
C MET A 1 13.47 -32.61 19.21
N ASN A 2 13.90 -33.08 18.04
CA ASN A 2 13.52 -32.50 16.75
C ASN A 2 12.05 -32.84 16.52
N SER A 3 11.14 -31.87 16.72
CA SER A 3 9.81 -31.92 16.13
C SER A 3 9.97 -31.77 14.63
N GLY A 4 10.18 -32.88 13.93
CA GLY A 4 10.08 -32.92 12.48
C GLY A 4 8.65 -32.51 12.12
N SER A 5 8.49 -31.27 11.64
CA SER A 5 7.23 -30.81 11.10
C SER A 5 6.84 -31.75 9.97
N GLU A 6 5.72 -32.44 10.12
CA GLU A 6 5.12 -33.20 9.02
C GLU A 6 5.00 -32.28 7.79
N PRO A 7 5.19 -32.82 6.58
CA PRO A 7 5.03 -32.04 5.36
C PRO A 7 3.60 -31.47 5.33
N VAL A 8 3.48 -30.15 5.25
CA VAL A 8 2.18 -29.47 5.15
C VAL A 8 1.49 -29.94 3.88
N THR A 9 0.29 -30.52 4.01
CA THR A 9 -0.52 -30.93 2.85
C THR A 9 -1.01 -29.71 2.09
N TRP A 10 -1.30 -29.86 0.80
CA TRP A 10 -1.79 -28.76 -0.02
C TRP A 10 -3.10 -28.17 0.50
N GLU A 11 -4.01 -28.99 1.04
CA GLU A 11 -5.26 -28.54 1.64
C GLU A 11 -5.02 -27.67 2.87
N LEU A 12 -4.15 -28.13 3.78
CA LEU A 12 -3.82 -27.38 4.99
C LEU A 12 -3.10 -26.06 4.64
N TRP A 13 -2.20 -26.08 3.65
CA TRP A 13 -1.58 -24.87 3.14
C TRP A 13 -2.62 -23.90 2.56
N CYS A 14 -3.60 -24.40 1.80
CA CYS A 14 -4.68 -23.57 1.24
C CYS A 14 -5.47 -22.87 2.35
N GLU A 15 -5.83 -23.56 3.42
CA GLU A 15 -6.54 -22.98 4.56
C GLU A 15 -5.71 -21.89 5.26
N GLN A 16 -4.43 -22.17 5.54
CA GLN A 16 -3.52 -21.24 6.19
C GLN A 16 -3.26 -19.99 5.34
N GLU A 17 -3.01 -20.16 4.05
CA GLU A 17 -2.79 -19.06 3.11
C GLU A 17 -4.07 -18.24 2.91
N SER A 18 -5.24 -18.89 2.91
CA SER A 18 -6.54 -18.21 2.85
C SER A 18 -6.75 -17.30 4.05
N LEU A 19 -6.54 -17.82 5.26
CA LEU A 19 -6.65 -17.04 6.50
C LEU A 19 -5.68 -15.86 6.48
N ARG A 20 -4.41 -16.10 6.14
CA ARG A 20 -3.38 -15.06 5.99
C ARG A 20 -3.83 -13.95 5.03
N ARG A 21 -4.31 -14.33 3.83
CA ARG A 21 -4.76 -13.37 2.82
C ARG A 21 -5.97 -12.59 3.26
N VAL A 22 -6.95 -13.21 3.91
CA VAL A 22 -8.13 -12.53 4.46
C VAL A 22 -7.72 -11.50 5.52
N THR A 23 -6.83 -11.84 6.45
CA THR A 23 -6.32 -10.90 7.45
C THR A 23 -5.69 -9.67 6.78
N TYR A 24 -4.85 -9.88 5.78
CA TYR A 24 -4.24 -8.77 5.05
C TYR A 24 -5.22 -7.98 4.19
N CYS A 25 -6.25 -8.62 3.61
CA CYS A 25 -7.34 -7.92 2.93
C CYS A 25 -8.08 -6.99 3.89
N VAL A 26 -8.40 -7.45 5.11
CA VAL A 26 -9.05 -6.61 6.14
C VAL A 26 -8.16 -5.43 6.53
N PHE A 27 -6.86 -5.65 6.70
CA PHE A 27 -5.89 -4.58 6.98
C PHE A 27 -5.83 -3.53 5.85
N THR A 28 -5.72 -3.98 4.60
CA THR A 28 -5.68 -3.05 3.45
C THR A 28 -7.00 -2.30 3.30
N LEU A 29 -8.15 -2.98 3.47
CA LEU A 29 -9.46 -2.34 3.41
C LEU A 29 -9.64 -1.25 4.48
N THR A 30 -9.27 -1.54 5.73
CA THR A 30 -9.35 -0.53 6.81
C THR A 30 -8.40 0.64 6.56
N THR A 31 -7.23 0.39 5.97
CA THR A 31 -6.34 1.46 5.49
C THR A 31 -7.02 2.31 4.42
N LEU A 32 -7.75 1.72 3.47
CA LEU A 32 -8.48 2.47 2.44
C LEU A 32 -9.63 3.29 3.00
N ILE A 33 -10.35 2.76 3.99
CA ILE A 33 -11.37 3.53 4.70
C ILE A 33 -10.74 4.76 5.37
N ASN A 34 -9.58 4.60 6.03
CA ASN A 34 -8.84 5.73 6.60
C ASN A 34 -8.38 6.74 5.52
N VAL A 35 -7.93 6.26 4.36
CA VAL A 35 -7.58 7.14 3.24
C VAL A 35 -8.78 7.98 2.77
N ALA A 36 -9.94 7.35 2.58
CA ALA A 36 -11.13 8.00 2.05
C ALA A 36 -11.73 9.01 3.03
N TYR A 37 -11.88 8.57 4.28
CA TYR A 37 -12.81 9.13 5.26
C TYR A 37 -12.10 9.62 6.52
N ASP A 38 -10.79 9.47 6.59
CA ASP A 38 -9.99 9.81 7.77
C ASP A 38 -10.40 9.05 9.06
N ILE A 39 -11.19 7.99 8.91
CA ILE A 39 -11.59 7.10 10.00
C ILE A 39 -10.38 6.24 10.36
N THR A 40 -9.84 6.44 11.55
CA THR A 40 -8.65 5.73 12.03
C THR A 40 -8.80 4.22 11.89
N ALA A 41 -7.87 3.60 11.17
CA ALA A 41 -7.82 2.15 11.03
C ALA A 41 -7.42 1.52 12.39
N PRO A 42 -8.27 0.67 13.01
CA PRO A 42 -8.00 0.12 14.33
C PRO A 42 -7.01 -1.07 14.31
N ILE A 43 -6.52 -1.45 13.13
CA ILE A 43 -5.76 -2.70 12.92
C ILE A 43 -4.35 -2.35 12.46
N ASN A 44 -3.37 -2.86 13.18
CA ASN A 44 -1.96 -2.85 12.77
C ASN A 44 -1.67 -4.05 11.85
N LEU A 45 -0.59 -3.96 11.09
CA LEU A 45 -0.14 -5.06 10.25
C LEU A 45 0.29 -6.24 11.14
N GLU A 46 -0.36 -7.39 10.98
CA GLU A 46 -0.09 -8.62 11.72
C GLU A 46 1.31 -9.17 11.41
N ASP A 47 2.02 -9.64 12.43
CA ASP A 47 3.41 -10.10 12.35
C ASP A 47 3.53 -11.64 12.38
N ARG A 48 2.52 -12.37 12.86
CA ARG A 48 2.61 -13.83 13.02
C ARG A 48 2.41 -14.61 11.73
N PHE A 49 1.68 -14.08 10.75
CA PHE A 49 1.31 -14.87 9.57
C PHE A 49 2.41 -15.00 8.52
N GLY A 50 3.53 -14.28 8.61
CA GLY A 50 4.53 -14.28 7.53
C GLY A 50 4.04 -13.53 6.29
N MET A 51 4.85 -13.44 5.23
CA MET A 51 4.39 -12.86 3.96
C MET A 51 3.38 -13.77 3.23
N PRO A 52 2.46 -13.17 2.45
CA PRO A 52 1.64 -13.96 1.55
C PRO A 52 2.52 -14.66 0.50
N SER A 53 2.08 -15.83 0.09
CA SER A 53 2.71 -16.63 -0.95
C SER A 53 2.60 -15.93 -2.32
N HIS A 54 3.42 -16.35 -3.29
CA HIS A 54 3.37 -15.78 -4.64
C HIS A 54 2.02 -16.06 -5.34
N GLU A 55 1.57 -15.16 -6.21
CA GLU A 55 0.27 -15.25 -6.90
C GLU A 55 0.12 -16.54 -7.70
N SER A 56 1.20 -17.03 -8.33
CA SER A 56 1.20 -18.30 -9.05
C SER A 56 0.98 -19.51 -8.15
N GLN A 57 1.42 -19.44 -6.89
CA GLN A 57 1.25 -20.52 -5.92
C GLN A 57 -0.19 -20.50 -5.39
N TRP A 58 -0.72 -19.30 -5.15
CA TRP A 58 -2.13 -19.09 -4.77
C TRP A 58 -3.12 -19.50 -5.87
N ALA A 59 -2.76 -19.27 -7.14
CA ALA A 59 -3.60 -19.61 -8.29
C ALA A 59 -3.53 -21.08 -8.72
N ALA A 60 -2.70 -21.90 -8.06
CA ALA A 60 -2.56 -23.32 -8.37
C ALA A 60 -3.88 -24.06 -8.14
N LYS A 61 -4.29 -24.90 -9.11
CA LYS A 61 -5.57 -25.63 -9.07
C LYS A 61 -5.42 -27.08 -8.60
N SER A 62 -4.19 -27.52 -8.39
CA SER A 62 -3.86 -28.85 -7.90
C SER A 62 -2.59 -28.82 -7.06
N GLU A 63 -2.42 -29.84 -6.22
CA GLU A 63 -1.21 -30.05 -5.42
C GLU A 63 0.06 -30.10 -6.28
N ASP A 64 0.00 -30.72 -7.46
CA ASP A 64 1.12 -30.77 -8.39
C ASP A 64 1.53 -29.38 -8.91
N GLU A 65 0.54 -28.55 -9.27
CA GLU A 65 0.79 -27.16 -9.69
C GLU A 65 1.37 -26.32 -8.55
N TRP A 66 0.84 -26.51 -7.34
CA TRP A 66 1.31 -25.84 -6.13
C TRP A 66 2.76 -26.21 -5.86
N ASN A 67 3.11 -27.50 -5.85
CA ASN A 67 4.47 -27.99 -5.64
C ASN A 67 5.46 -27.43 -6.67
N ARG A 68 5.10 -27.42 -7.96
CA ARG A 68 5.93 -26.81 -9.02
C ARG A 68 6.14 -25.32 -8.79
N SER A 69 5.11 -24.59 -8.35
CA SER A 69 5.24 -23.16 -8.02
C SER A 69 6.09 -22.95 -6.77
N SER A 70 5.91 -23.75 -5.72
CA SER A 70 6.71 -23.73 -4.50
C SER A 70 8.20 -23.88 -4.81
N GLN A 71 8.57 -24.85 -5.66
CA GLN A 71 9.95 -25.07 -6.09
C GLN A 71 10.54 -23.88 -6.86
N ARG A 72 9.73 -23.23 -7.70
CA ARG A 72 10.16 -22.03 -8.45
C ARG A 72 10.50 -20.86 -7.53
N HIS A 73 9.83 -20.76 -6.38
CA HIS A 73 10.00 -19.68 -5.41
C HIS A 73 10.80 -20.08 -4.17
N ALA A 74 11.24 -21.34 -4.07
CA ALA A 74 11.98 -21.88 -2.93
C ALA A 74 13.37 -21.26 -2.72
N SER A 75 13.94 -20.63 -3.75
CA SER A 75 15.24 -19.94 -3.67
C SER A 75 15.15 -18.55 -3.03
N ALA A 76 13.94 -18.02 -2.79
CA ALA A 76 13.79 -16.82 -1.98
C ALA A 76 13.98 -17.22 -0.51
N ALA A 77 14.88 -16.54 0.20
CA ALA A 77 15.00 -16.67 1.65
C ALA A 77 13.59 -16.61 2.29
N PRO A 78 13.31 -17.39 3.36
CA PRO A 78 11.99 -17.38 3.97
C PRO A 78 11.61 -15.94 4.28
N TYR A 79 10.54 -15.48 3.63
CA TYR A 79 10.09 -14.12 3.79
C TYR A 79 9.82 -13.89 5.28
N CYS A 80 10.49 -12.89 5.88
CA CYS A 80 10.10 -12.38 7.19
C CYS A 80 8.63 -11.93 7.15
N SER A 81 8.01 -11.68 8.31
CA SER A 81 6.63 -11.20 8.34
C SER A 81 6.42 -9.92 7.55
N ALA A 82 5.19 -9.67 7.08
CA ALA A 82 4.89 -8.44 6.34
C ALA A 82 5.22 -7.18 7.16
N ALA A 83 5.00 -7.24 8.49
CA ALA A 83 5.41 -6.20 9.42
C ALA A 83 6.93 -6.00 9.44
N ALA A 84 7.71 -7.07 9.57
CA ALA A 84 9.17 -7.00 9.57
C ALA A 84 9.71 -6.41 8.25
N VAL A 85 9.16 -6.81 7.11
CA VAL A 85 9.57 -6.25 5.81
C VAL A 85 9.23 -4.76 5.70
N ALA A 86 8.07 -4.33 6.22
CA ALA A 86 7.71 -2.91 6.28
C ALA A 86 8.67 -2.11 7.19
N ASP A 87 9.11 -2.71 8.30
CA ASP A 87 10.08 -2.11 9.22
C ASP A 87 11.48 -2.03 8.61
N ASP A 88 11.93 -3.07 7.89
CA ASP A 88 13.20 -3.07 7.17
C ASP A 88 13.24 -2.04 6.04
N ILE A 89 12.13 -1.87 5.32
CA ILE A 89 11.99 -0.83 4.31
C ILE A 89 12.14 0.57 4.92
N MET A 90 11.63 0.75 6.14
CA MET A 90 11.77 1.98 6.91
C MET A 90 13.19 2.11 7.53
N SER A 91 13.85 1.04 7.93
CA SER A 91 15.16 1.03 8.61
C SER A 91 16.27 1.73 7.81
N ASP A 92 17.20 2.44 8.44
CA ASP A 92 18.24 3.17 7.70
C ASP A 92 19.23 2.26 6.98
N GLU A 93 19.54 1.09 7.53
CA GLU A 93 20.60 0.22 7.02
C GLU A 93 20.16 -0.68 5.86
N ALA A 94 18.84 -0.90 5.67
CA ALA A 94 18.24 -1.66 4.56
C ALA A 94 18.94 -2.98 4.17
N GLN A 95 19.51 -3.69 5.15
CA GLN A 95 20.34 -4.86 4.89
C GLN A 95 19.52 -6.08 4.48
N ASN A 96 18.23 -6.13 4.83
CA ASN A 96 17.43 -7.37 4.77
C ASN A 96 16.15 -7.28 3.92
N ILE A 97 16.00 -6.27 3.06
CA ILE A 97 14.81 -6.17 2.20
C ILE A 97 14.84 -7.32 1.17
N PRO A 98 13.80 -8.19 1.12
CA PRO A 98 13.76 -9.28 0.15
C PRO A 98 13.95 -8.78 -1.28
N SER A 99 14.74 -9.51 -2.07
CA SER A 99 15.07 -9.12 -3.46
C SER A 99 13.84 -9.08 -4.38
N ARG A 100 12.81 -9.87 -4.05
CA ARG A 100 11.50 -9.90 -4.70
C ARG A 100 10.43 -9.97 -3.63
N ILE A 101 9.30 -9.35 -3.87
CA ILE A 101 8.13 -9.41 -2.99
C ILE A 101 6.93 -9.69 -3.90
N PRO A 102 6.08 -10.69 -3.57
CA PRO A 102 4.86 -10.97 -4.31
C PRO A 102 4.00 -9.71 -4.51
N ALA A 103 3.22 -9.66 -5.58
CA ALA A 103 2.45 -8.48 -5.91
C ALA A 103 1.47 -8.06 -4.78
N PHE A 104 0.85 -9.04 -4.11
CA PHE A 104 0.00 -8.81 -2.95
C PHE A 104 0.80 -8.35 -1.74
N GLY A 105 2.00 -8.91 -1.53
CA GLY A 105 2.94 -8.43 -0.51
C GLY A 105 3.31 -6.96 -0.71
N CYS A 106 3.60 -6.54 -1.95
CA CYS A 106 3.87 -5.14 -2.26
C CYS A 106 2.68 -4.24 -1.89
N HIS A 107 1.45 -4.70 -2.17
CA HIS A 107 0.22 -3.99 -1.85
C HIS A 107 0.02 -3.79 -0.33
N ILE A 108 0.30 -4.83 0.46
CA ILE A 108 0.24 -4.79 1.92
C ILE A 108 1.23 -3.78 2.47
N ILE A 109 2.48 -3.84 2.00
CA ILE A 109 3.55 -2.96 2.50
C ILE A 109 3.24 -1.49 2.18
N VAL A 110 2.81 -1.16 0.96
CA VAL A 110 2.48 0.24 0.64
C VAL A 110 1.27 0.73 1.44
N SER A 111 0.29 -0.14 1.70
CA SER A 111 -0.83 0.17 2.59
C SER A 111 -0.35 0.48 4.01
N CYS A 112 0.59 -0.31 4.55
CA CYS A 112 1.21 -0.03 5.84
C CYS A 112 1.97 1.29 5.87
N LEU A 113 2.73 1.62 4.83
CA LEU A 113 3.41 2.91 4.71
C LEU A 113 2.40 4.07 4.68
N VAL A 114 1.30 3.95 3.93
CA VAL A 114 0.23 4.95 3.89
C VAL A 114 -0.41 5.15 5.28
N GLN A 115 -0.76 4.06 5.96
CA GLN A 115 -1.32 4.12 7.31
C GLN A 115 -0.37 4.85 8.28
N ARG A 116 0.92 4.48 8.28
CA ARG A 116 1.93 5.10 9.13
C ARG A 116 2.17 6.57 8.79
N ILE A 117 2.13 6.95 7.51
CA ILE A 117 2.24 8.35 7.08
C ILE A 117 1.05 9.16 7.59
N ILE A 118 -0.18 8.68 7.44
CA ILE A 118 -1.38 9.38 7.93
C ILE A 118 -1.28 9.58 9.44
N LEU A 119 -0.92 8.53 10.20
CA LEU A 119 -0.73 8.63 11.65
C LEU A 119 0.37 9.62 12.04
N PHE A 120 1.52 9.57 11.35
CA PHE A 120 2.62 10.51 11.56
C PHE A 120 2.18 11.96 11.36
N ARG A 121 1.41 12.24 10.30
CA ARG A 121 0.97 13.61 10.00
C ARG A 121 -0.02 14.15 11.01
N LYS A 122 -0.90 13.30 11.55
CA LYS A 122 -1.83 13.65 12.64
C LYS A 122 -1.10 13.89 13.97
N ALA A 123 -0.08 13.08 14.28
CA ALA A 123 0.61 13.12 15.57
C ALA A 123 1.78 14.12 15.63
N SER A 124 2.34 14.50 14.47
CA SER A 124 3.57 15.29 14.43
C SER A 124 3.32 16.76 14.80
N PRO A 125 4.03 17.30 15.81
CA PRO A 125 4.13 18.74 15.97
C PRO A 125 4.86 19.36 14.77
N LYS A 126 4.46 20.57 14.38
CA LYS A 126 5.22 21.42 13.45
C LYS A 126 6.42 21.94 14.25
N ASP A 127 7.64 21.75 13.74
CA ASP A 127 8.93 22.20 14.33
C ASP A 127 9.62 21.28 15.36
N ASP A 128 9.56 19.96 15.15
CA ASP A 128 10.38 18.99 15.89
C ASP A 128 11.45 18.32 15.00
N ALA A 129 12.68 18.22 15.51
CA ALA A 129 13.80 17.60 14.81
C ALA A 129 13.59 16.09 14.59
N ALA A 130 12.96 15.40 15.56
CA ALA A 130 12.65 13.98 15.40
C ALA A 130 11.57 13.76 14.32
N SER A 131 10.58 14.66 14.23
CA SER A 131 9.63 14.68 13.12
C SER A 131 10.31 14.85 11.75
N ALA A 132 11.27 15.78 11.62
CA ALA A 132 12.01 15.97 10.37
C ALA A 132 12.81 14.71 9.98
N ALA A 133 13.45 14.05 10.94
CA ALA A 133 14.13 12.78 10.70
C ALA A 133 13.15 11.68 10.25
N MET A 134 11.98 11.59 10.90
CA MET A 134 10.94 10.62 10.57
C MET A 134 10.37 10.86 9.16
N TYR A 135 10.16 12.12 8.79
CA TYR A 135 9.75 12.53 7.44
C TYR A 135 10.72 12.03 6.37
N HIS A 136 12.02 12.23 6.55
CA HIS A 136 13.04 11.75 5.61
C HIS A 136 13.12 10.22 5.55
N ARG A 137 12.86 9.55 6.67
CA ARG A 137 12.77 8.08 6.73
C ARG A 137 11.59 7.56 5.89
N PHE A 138 10.42 8.20 5.95
CA PHE A 138 9.30 7.88 5.04
C PHE A 138 9.64 8.12 3.57
N LEU A 139 10.28 9.24 3.21
CA LEU A 139 10.71 9.49 1.83
C LEU A 139 11.69 8.44 1.31
N ARG A 140 12.56 7.91 2.18
CA ARG A 140 13.49 6.83 1.83
C ARG A 140 12.74 5.51 1.66
N ALA A 141 11.82 5.21 2.55
CA ALA A 141 10.98 4.02 2.50
C ALA A 141 10.14 3.95 1.22
N LEU A 142 9.46 5.05 0.83
CA LEU A 142 8.68 5.09 -0.40
C LEU A 142 9.54 4.85 -1.65
N ARG A 143 10.75 5.41 -1.70
CA ARG A 143 11.71 5.17 -2.79
C ARG A 143 12.21 3.72 -2.82
N ARG A 144 12.46 3.13 -1.65
CA ARG A 144 12.88 1.73 -1.54
C ARG A 144 11.77 0.79 -1.97
N TRP A 145 10.56 1.00 -1.47
CA TRP A 145 9.38 0.25 -1.87
C TRP A 145 9.20 0.30 -3.39
N GLN A 146 9.31 1.49 -4.00
CA GLN A 146 9.21 1.63 -5.45
C GLN A 146 10.26 0.80 -6.21
N ARG A 147 11.51 0.78 -5.75
CA ARG A 147 12.57 -0.06 -6.37
C ARG A 147 12.30 -1.55 -6.24
N VAL A 148 11.72 -1.98 -5.12
CA VAL A 148 11.34 -3.39 -4.92
C VAL A 148 10.19 -3.75 -5.86
N TRP A 149 9.18 -2.88 -5.94
CA TRP A 149 8.05 -3.02 -6.86
C TRP A 149 8.50 -3.07 -8.33
N GLU A 150 9.44 -2.21 -8.76
CA GLU A 150 9.96 -2.19 -10.14
C GLU A 150 10.71 -3.47 -10.55
N ARG A 151 11.17 -4.27 -9.57
CA ARG A 151 11.85 -5.56 -9.83
C ARG A 151 10.90 -6.72 -10.00
N GLU A 152 9.61 -6.55 -9.67
CA GLU A 152 8.60 -7.58 -9.81
C GLU A 152 8.28 -7.80 -11.30
N PRO A 153 8.45 -9.00 -11.88
CA PRO A 153 8.26 -9.22 -13.31
C PRO A 153 6.85 -8.88 -13.82
N SER A 154 5.85 -8.98 -12.95
CA SER A 154 4.46 -8.65 -13.25
C SER A 154 4.14 -7.15 -13.11
N ALA A 155 5.11 -6.32 -12.71
CA ALA A 155 4.95 -4.88 -12.53
C ALA A 155 4.49 -4.18 -13.80
N SER A 156 3.30 -3.61 -13.72
CA SER A 156 2.72 -2.83 -14.80
C SER A 156 1.99 -1.61 -14.24
N LEU A 157 2.15 -0.50 -14.95
CA LEU A 157 1.44 0.75 -14.68
C LEU A 157 0.11 0.83 -15.45
N SER A 158 -0.20 -0.17 -16.29
CA SER A 158 -1.42 -0.17 -17.09
C SER A 158 -2.60 -0.79 -16.32
N PRO A 159 -3.77 -0.12 -16.25
CA PRO A 159 -4.99 -0.71 -15.72
C PRO A 159 -5.45 -1.96 -16.49
N SER A 160 -5.07 -2.08 -17.76
CA SER A 160 -5.40 -3.22 -18.64
C SER A 160 -4.37 -4.34 -18.63
N SER A 161 -3.43 -4.33 -17.67
CA SER A 161 -2.40 -5.37 -17.56
C SER A 161 -3.02 -6.77 -17.42
N PRO A 162 -2.51 -7.79 -18.12
CA PRO A 162 -2.97 -9.17 -17.95
C PRO A 162 -2.67 -9.73 -16.56
N HIS A 163 -1.76 -9.10 -15.80
CA HIS A 163 -1.43 -9.45 -14.42
C HIS A 163 -2.39 -8.86 -13.38
N GLY A 164 -3.45 -8.17 -13.81
CA GLY A 164 -4.49 -7.62 -12.96
C GLY A 164 -4.16 -6.25 -12.37
N PRO A 165 -5.13 -5.64 -11.66
CA PRO A 165 -5.06 -4.23 -11.25
C PRO A 165 -4.26 -4.00 -9.96
N MET A 166 -3.82 -5.05 -9.26
CA MET A 166 -3.27 -4.93 -7.91
C MET A 166 -1.98 -4.08 -7.85
N LEU A 167 -1.09 -4.24 -8.83
CA LEU A 167 0.14 -3.44 -8.91
C LEU A 167 -0.15 -2.01 -9.36
N PHE A 168 -1.11 -1.82 -10.26
CA PHE A 168 -1.61 -0.50 -10.64
C PHE A 168 -2.17 0.26 -9.41
N ASN A 169 -3.01 -0.40 -8.63
CA ASN A 169 -3.56 0.09 -7.37
C ASN A 169 -2.48 0.42 -6.32
N SER A 170 -1.46 -0.43 -6.20
CA SER A 170 -0.29 -0.17 -5.34
C SER A 170 0.47 1.10 -5.75
N THR A 171 0.60 1.38 -7.05
CA THR A 171 1.23 2.63 -7.51
C THR A 171 0.39 3.86 -7.21
N ALA A 172 -0.94 3.74 -7.16
CA ALA A 172 -1.83 4.82 -6.76
C ALA A 172 -1.69 5.13 -5.26
N LEU A 173 -1.60 4.08 -4.42
CA LEU A 173 -1.27 4.22 -3.00
C LEU A 173 0.12 4.85 -2.79
N LEU A 174 1.12 4.52 -3.60
CA LEU A 174 2.43 5.18 -3.55
C LEU A 174 2.30 6.69 -3.85
N ARG A 175 1.58 7.06 -4.91
CA ARG A 175 1.35 8.47 -5.27
C ARG A 175 0.66 9.22 -4.12
N LEU A 176 -0.40 8.61 -3.57
CA LEU A 176 -1.12 9.14 -2.42
C LEU A 176 -0.21 9.28 -1.20
N ALA A 177 0.67 8.31 -0.93
CA ALA A 177 1.61 8.37 0.18
C ALA A 177 2.53 9.60 0.09
N TYR A 178 3.08 9.87 -1.10
CA TYR A 178 3.87 11.09 -1.33
C TYR A 178 3.04 12.36 -1.10
N MET A 179 1.80 12.42 -1.59
CA MET A 179 0.92 13.58 -1.37
C MET A 179 0.61 13.80 0.12
N ARG A 180 0.20 12.74 0.83
CA ARG A 180 -0.13 12.78 2.26
C ARG A 180 1.07 13.07 3.15
N LEU A 181 2.26 12.68 2.74
CA LEU A 181 3.48 12.97 3.48
C LEU A 181 3.79 14.48 3.48
N VAL A 182 3.50 15.21 2.38
CA VAL A 182 3.81 16.64 2.28
C VAL A 182 2.69 17.53 2.84
N THR A 183 1.43 17.09 2.80
CA THR A 183 0.28 17.86 3.32
C THR A 183 -0.68 16.96 4.10
N ASP A 184 -1.13 17.45 5.25
CA ASP A 184 -2.23 16.81 5.96
C ASP A 184 -3.59 17.23 5.35
N TYR A 185 -4.33 16.24 4.86
CA TYR A 185 -5.68 16.41 4.29
C TYR A 185 -6.75 15.79 5.18
N SER A 186 -6.40 15.30 6.37
CA SER A 186 -7.33 14.67 7.31
C SER A 186 -8.58 15.49 7.62
N PRO A 187 -8.49 16.83 7.88
CA PRO A 187 -9.69 17.64 8.15
C PRO A 187 -10.69 17.63 6.99
N VAL A 188 -10.21 17.80 5.75
CA VAL A 188 -11.06 17.77 4.55
C VAL A 188 -11.73 16.41 4.38
N ARG A 189 -10.99 15.33 4.65
CA ARG A 189 -11.45 13.95 4.45
C ARG A 189 -12.47 13.53 5.50
N GLN A 190 -12.35 14.05 6.73
CA GLN A 190 -13.31 13.79 7.80
C GLN A 190 -14.73 14.28 7.45
N HIS A 191 -14.85 15.43 6.76
CA HIS A 191 -16.15 15.96 6.31
C HIS A 191 -16.85 15.06 5.28
N LEU A 192 -16.10 14.26 4.52
CA LEU A 192 -16.67 13.29 3.58
C LEU A 192 -17.33 12.09 4.27
N SER A 193 -16.96 11.81 5.52
CA SER A 193 -17.50 10.70 6.31
C SER A 193 -18.91 10.95 6.81
N TRP A 194 -19.21 12.23 7.06
CA TRP A 194 -20.48 12.68 7.62
C TRP A 194 -21.43 13.24 6.55
N CYS A 195 -21.02 13.21 5.28
CA CYS A 195 -21.75 13.82 4.17
C CYS A 195 -22.10 15.29 4.44
N ASP A 196 -21.12 16.05 4.96
CA ASP A 196 -21.29 17.48 5.24
C ASP A 196 -21.60 18.27 3.96
N SER A 197 -22.15 19.48 4.12
CA SER A 197 -22.49 20.32 2.98
C SER A 197 -21.24 20.72 2.17
N ILE A 198 -21.46 20.99 0.88
CA ILE A 198 -20.39 21.42 -0.04
C ILE A 198 -19.67 22.66 0.50
N ASP A 199 -20.40 23.60 1.12
CA ASP A 199 -19.83 24.83 1.68
C ASP A 199 -18.84 24.55 2.82
N VAL A 200 -19.14 23.56 3.68
CA VAL A 200 -18.24 23.14 4.77
C VAL A 200 -16.98 22.49 4.21
N ILE A 201 -17.15 21.61 3.21
CA ILE A 201 -16.02 20.96 2.54
C ILE A 201 -15.13 22.02 1.87
N GLU A 202 -15.72 23.00 1.16
CA GLU A 202 -14.98 24.08 0.52
C GLU A 202 -14.21 24.93 1.53
N ALA A 203 -14.85 25.31 2.65
CA ALA A 203 -14.19 26.03 3.73
C ALA A 203 -12.98 25.25 4.27
N SER A 204 -13.15 23.95 4.54
CA SER A 204 -12.05 23.10 5.03
C SER A 204 -10.88 23.01 4.05
N ILE A 205 -11.14 22.98 2.74
CA ILE A 205 -10.10 22.98 1.70
C ILE A 205 -9.31 24.29 1.72
N ARG A 206 -9.99 25.43 1.93
CA ARG A 206 -9.36 26.76 2.02
C ARG A 206 -8.47 26.90 3.26
N GLU A 207 -8.78 26.16 4.33
CA GLU A 207 -8.02 26.14 5.58
C GLU A 207 -6.77 25.22 5.55
N VAL A 208 -6.66 24.34 4.54
CA VAL A 208 -5.48 23.48 4.39
C VAL A 208 -4.23 24.35 4.26
N SER A 209 -3.23 24.07 5.11
CA SER A 209 -1.97 24.81 5.15
C SER A 209 -1.31 24.86 3.77
N GLN A 210 -0.92 26.06 3.32
CA GLN A 210 -0.26 26.22 2.04
C GLN A 210 1.08 25.48 2.02
N LEU A 211 1.30 24.75 0.93
CA LEU A 211 2.54 24.02 0.67
C LEU A 211 3.71 25.00 0.54
N THR A 212 4.75 24.80 1.35
CA THR A 212 6.03 25.49 1.13
C THR A 212 6.66 24.94 -0.14
N ARG A 213 7.02 25.83 -1.08
CA ARG A 213 7.66 25.42 -2.34
C ARG A 213 9.01 24.77 -2.04
N GLY A 214 9.24 23.62 -2.66
CA GLY A 214 10.46 22.85 -2.46
C GLY A 214 10.44 21.55 -3.27
N PRO A 215 11.56 20.81 -3.29
CA PRO A 215 11.70 19.61 -4.10
C PRO A 215 10.67 18.52 -3.75
N ASP A 216 10.31 18.39 -2.48
CA ASP A 216 9.32 17.40 -2.03
C ASP A 216 7.88 17.81 -2.41
N ALA A 217 7.56 19.11 -2.35
CA ALA A 217 6.29 19.62 -2.86
C ALA A 217 6.17 19.45 -4.38
N THR A 218 7.24 19.69 -5.14
CA THR A 218 7.27 19.40 -6.59
C THR A 218 7.06 17.92 -6.86
N ARG A 219 7.66 17.02 -6.07
CA ARG A 219 7.47 15.57 -6.20
C ARG A 219 6.02 15.18 -5.90
N ALA A 220 5.43 15.70 -4.82
CA ALA A 220 4.01 15.45 -4.51
C ALA A 220 3.09 15.95 -5.63
N ALA A 221 3.35 17.13 -6.19
CA ALA A 221 2.60 17.67 -7.32
C ALA A 221 2.72 16.77 -8.57
N LEU A 222 3.91 16.25 -8.87
CA LEU A 222 4.09 15.27 -9.94
C LEU A 222 3.25 14.01 -9.70
N HIS A 223 3.24 13.47 -8.47
CA HIS A 223 2.41 12.32 -8.13
C HIS A 223 0.91 12.61 -8.24
N ALA A 224 0.47 13.82 -7.89
CA ALA A 224 -0.91 14.27 -8.09
C ALA A 224 -1.26 14.34 -9.59
N CYS A 225 -0.41 14.94 -10.43
CA CYS A 225 -0.62 14.98 -11.88
C CYS A 225 -0.68 13.56 -12.49
N LEU A 226 0.17 12.65 -12.02
CA LEU A 226 0.17 11.25 -12.47
C LEU A 226 -1.08 10.50 -12.01
N ALA A 227 -1.63 10.80 -10.83
CA ALA A 227 -2.89 10.23 -10.37
C ALA A 227 -4.07 10.73 -11.23
N LEU A 228 -4.09 12.02 -11.56
CA LEU A 228 -5.12 12.63 -12.41
C LEU A 228 -5.03 12.23 -13.88
N ARG A 229 -3.86 11.78 -14.37
CA ARG A 229 -3.68 11.39 -15.78
C ARG A 229 -4.67 10.32 -16.22
N VAL A 230 -4.89 9.29 -15.40
CA VAL A 230 -5.77 8.17 -15.72
C VAL A 230 -7.24 8.62 -15.87
N PRO A 231 -7.86 9.31 -14.89
CA PRO A 231 -9.24 9.77 -15.05
C PRO A 231 -9.41 10.85 -16.13
N VAL A 232 -8.40 11.69 -16.38
CA VAL A 232 -8.40 12.65 -17.50
C VAL A 232 -8.49 11.93 -18.84
N GLN A 233 -7.68 10.89 -19.04
CA GLN A 233 -7.66 10.11 -20.30
C GLN A 233 -8.96 9.33 -20.53
N LEU A 234 -9.62 8.88 -19.45
CA LEU A 234 -10.89 8.16 -19.51
C LEU A 234 -12.12 9.10 -19.59
N GLY A 235 -11.94 10.40 -19.31
CA GLY A 235 -13.00 11.40 -19.22
C GLY A 235 -13.64 11.44 -17.83
N PHE A 236 -13.46 12.56 -17.12
CA PHE A 236 -13.95 12.76 -15.75
C PHE A 236 -15.44 12.42 -15.56
N ASN A 237 -16.30 12.87 -16.50
CA ASN A 237 -17.74 12.62 -16.43
C ASN A 237 -18.12 11.15 -16.63
N VAL A 238 -17.29 10.38 -17.34
CA VAL A 238 -17.48 8.94 -17.53
C VAL A 238 -17.02 8.20 -16.28
N VAL A 239 -15.84 8.53 -15.75
CA VAL A 239 -15.29 7.91 -14.52
C VAL A 239 -16.18 8.16 -13.31
N ALA A 240 -16.64 9.40 -13.09
CA ALA A 240 -17.51 9.78 -11.98
C ALA A 240 -18.90 9.11 -12.02
N ARG A 241 -19.35 8.66 -13.20
CA ARG A 241 -20.68 8.07 -13.39
C ARG A 241 -20.69 6.55 -13.61
N THR A 242 -19.59 5.94 -14.05
CA THR A 242 -19.62 4.54 -14.56
C THR A 242 -18.51 3.62 -14.07
N SER A 243 -17.48 4.12 -13.36
CA SER A 243 -16.32 3.29 -13.00
C SER A 243 -16.33 2.80 -11.55
N PHE A 244 -17.37 2.07 -11.14
CA PHE A 244 -17.37 1.36 -9.84
C PHE A 244 -16.41 0.15 -9.81
N TRP A 245 -16.05 -0.41 -10.98
CA TRP A 245 -15.30 -1.68 -11.07
C TRP A 245 -13.78 -1.56 -11.21
N GLY A 246 -13.25 -0.39 -11.57
CA GLY A 246 -11.81 -0.16 -11.76
C GLY A 246 -11.23 1.02 -10.99
N TRP A 247 -12.09 1.85 -10.38
CA TRP A 247 -11.71 3.04 -9.64
C TRP A 247 -12.03 2.83 -8.16
N SER A 248 -11.01 2.89 -7.33
CA SER A 248 -11.07 2.79 -5.87
C SER A 248 -10.54 4.09 -5.27
N VAL A 249 -10.82 4.33 -4.00
CA VAL A 249 -10.29 5.43 -3.15
C VAL A 249 -8.77 5.65 -3.31
N GLN A 250 -8.05 4.61 -3.73
CA GLN A 250 -6.62 4.62 -4.00
C GLN A 250 -6.21 5.58 -5.13
N HIS A 251 -7.14 5.94 -6.02
CA HIS A 251 -6.96 6.91 -7.09
C HIS A 251 -7.65 8.22 -6.64
N PRO A 252 -6.93 9.16 -6.00
CA PRO A 252 -7.50 10.43 -5.55
C PRO A 252 -7.72 11.43 -6.69
#